data_AF-A0A7C4D9G3-F1
#
_entry.id   AF-A0A7C4D9G3-F1
#
_cell.length_a   1.000
_cell.length_b   1.000
_cell.length_c   1.000
_cell.angle_alpha   90.00
_cell.angle_beta   90.00
_cell.angle_gamma   90.00
#
_symmetry.space_group_name_H-M   'P 1'
#
loop_
_entity.id
_entity.type
_entity.pdbx_description
1 polymer ?
#
loop_
_entity_poly.entity_id
_entity_poly.type
_entity_poly.pdbx_seq_one_letter_code
_entity_poly.pdbx_strand_id
1 'polypeptide(L)'
;MYRIASVDSILKKIGLDNGVIESIVDESVFSGLTYIELCRECGEYRVCLLTKVMPVDVDEYSVVASGLTIIVDRDKVFDETIEKIMCRSTVIKYQGNRVFFYIPVEYMLYIYNKICSSIENKRYEIRSISDEDLLNQIGEENDSF
;
A
#
# COMPACT_ATOMS: atom_id res chain seq x y z
N MET A 1 -4.30 -15.00 21.15
CA MET A 1 -5.43 -14.34 20.48
C MET A 1 -5.14 -12.86 20.58
N TYR A 2 -4.85 -12.21 19.47
CA TYR A 2 -4.45 -10.80 19.48
C TYR A 2 -5.65 -9.87 19.39
N ARG A 3 -5.41 -8.57 19.61
CA ARG A 3 -6.38 -7.48 19.52
C ARG A 3 -5.85 -6.38 18.62
N ILE A 4 -6.77 -5.75 17.88
CA ILE A 4 -6.48 -4.55 17.09
C ILE A 4 -6.81 -3.33 17.96
N ALA A 5 -5.77 -2.64 18.44
CA ALA A 5 -5.86 -1.46 19.29
C ALA A 5 -6.42 -0.26 18.50
N SER A 6 -5.83 -0.02 17.33
CA SER A 6 -6.16 1.11 16.49
C SER A 6 -5.87 0.83 15.01
N VAL A 7 -6.60 1.54 14.15
CA VAL A 7 -6.43 1.48 12.70
C VAL A 7 -6.46 2.91 12.20
N ASP A 8 -5.48 3.26 11.38
CA ASP A 8 -5.35 4.58 10.77
C ASP A 8 -6.65 4.99 10.06
N SER A 9 -7.03 6.25 10.25
CA SER A 9 -8.24 6.82 9.68
C SER A 9 -8.24 6.78 8.15
N ILE A 10 -7.07 6.83 7.51
CA ILE A 10 -6.96 6.74 6.05
C ILE A 10 -7.41 5.36 5.55
N LEU A 11 -6.98 4.28 6.22
CA LEU A 11 -7.38 2.90 5.87
C LEU A 11 -8.89 2.68 6.05
N LYS A 12 -9.47 3.29 7.10
CA LYS A 12 -10.93 3.30 7.29
C LYS A 12 -11.66 4.07 6.18
N LYS A 13 -11.12 5.21 5.73
CA LYS A 13 -11.70 6.02 4.63
C LYS A 13 -11.59 5.35 3.26
N ILE A 14 -10.53 4.58 3.04
CA ILE A 14 -10.39 3.67 1.90
C ILE A 14 -11.48 2.58 1.95
N GLY A 15 -11.98 2.29 3.15
CA GLY A 15 -13.04 1.32 3.40
C GLY A 15 -12.51 -0.10 3.33
N LEU A 16 -11.38 -0.36 4.01
CA LEU A 16 -10.98 -1.71 4.39
C LEU A 16 -11.94 -2.22 5.46
N ASP A 17 -12.52 -3.39 5.25
CA ASP A 17 -13.36 -4.03 6.26
C ASP A 17 -12.51 -4.66 7.38
N ASN A 18 -13.16 -5.01 8.50
CA ASN A 18 -12.48 -5.57 9.66
C ASN A 18 -11.77 -6.89 9.36
N GLY A 19 -12.31 -7.73 8.46
CA GLY A 19 -11.69 -9.01 8.10
C GLY A 19 -10.38 -8.82 7.34
N VAL A 20 -10.31 -7.80 6.47
CA VAL A 20 -9.06 -7.39 5.82
C VAL A 20 -8.07 -6.88 6.86
N ILE A 21 -8.50 -6.05 7.82
CA ILE A 21 -7.61 -5.56 8.89
C ILE A 21 -7.08 -6.71 9.76
N GLU A 22 -7.93 -7.67 10.13
CA GLU A 22 -7.52 -8.88 10.85
C GLU A 22 -6.48 -9.66 10.05
N SER A 23 -6.71 -9.86 8.74
CA SER A 23 -5.78 -10.55 7.86
C SER A 23 -4.40 -9.86 7.75
N ILE A 24 -4.36 -8.52 7.83
CA ILE A 24 -3.10 -7.76 7.88
C ILE A 24 -2.31 -8.12 9.15
N VAL A 25 -2.98 -8.15 10.30
CA VAL A 25 -2.33 -8.47 11.58
C VAL A 25 -1.94 -9.95 11.63
N ASP A 26 -2.80 -10.86 11.15
CA ASP A 26 -2.49 -12.29 11.03
C ASP A 26 -1.21 -12.51 10.22
N GLU A 27 -1.13 -11.92 9.04
CA GLU A 27 0.02 -12.05 8.14
C GLU A 27 1.30 -11.49 8.78
N SER A 28 1.20 -10.36 9.48
CA SER A 28 2.33 -9.77 10.20
C SER A 28 2.82 -10.64 11.35
N VAL A 29 1.90 -11.16 12.17
CA VAL A 29 2.23 -12.04 13.30
C VAL A 29 2.80 -13.37 12.80
N PHE A 30 2.24 -13.93 11.73
CA PHE A 30 2.68 -15.20 11.17
C PHE A 30 4.06 -15.13 10.51
N SER A 31 4.32 -14.09 9.72
CA SER A 31 5.60 -13.90 9.04
C SER A 31 6.70 -13.35 9.96
N GLY A 32 6.33 -12.67 11.04
CA GLY A 32 7.25 -11.90 11.87
C GLY A 32 7.69 -10.57 11.25
N LEU A 33 7.10 -10.15 10.12
CA LEU A 33 7.39 -8.90 9.43
C LEU A 33 6.35 -7.83 9.77
N THR A 34 6.77 -6.58 9.90
CA THR A 34 5.87 -5.48 10.30
C THR A 34 5.18 -4.80 9.13
N TYR A 35 5.71 -4.90 7.91
CA TYR A 35 5.15 -4.23 6.76
C TYR A 35 4.33 -5.19 5.92
N ILE A 36 3.10 -4.79 5.63
CA ILE A 36 2.13 -5.58 4.89
C ILE A 36 1.68 -4.78 3.67
N GLU A 37 1.73 -5.43 2.52
CA GLU A 37 1.24 -4.89 1.25
C GLU A 37 -0.10 -5.52 0.90
N LEU A 38 -1.08 -4.66 0.57
CA LEU A 38 -2.41 -5.05 0.12
C LEU A 38 -2.63 -4.60 -1.32
N CYS A 39 -2.49 -5.53 -2.26
CA CYS A 39 -2.65 -5.25 -3.68
C CYS A 39 -4.06 -5.58 -4.18
N ARG A 40 -4.57 -4.76 -5.09
CA ARG A 40 -5.77 -5.06 -5.87
C ARG A 40 -5.68 -4.48 -7.27
N GLU A 41 -6.45 -5.06 -8.18
CA GLU A 41 -6.66 -4.50 -9.50
C GLU A 41 -7.73 -3.40 -9.44
N CYS A 42 -7.44 -2.28 -10.08
CA CYS A 42 -8.32 -1.12 -10.23
C CYS A 42 -8.38 -0.68 -11.71
N GLY A 43 -9.01 -1.50 -12.55
CA GLY A 43 -9.06 -1.27 -14.00
C GLY A 43 -7.72 -1.59 -14.65
N GLU A 44 -7.09 -0.60 -15.27
CA GLU A 44 -5.76 -0.73 -15.90
C GLU A 44 -4.60 -0.60 -14.89
N TYR A 45 -4.91 -0.35 -13.62
CA TYR A 45 -3.93 -0.10 -12.57
C TYR A 45 -3.96 -1.22 -11.54
N ARG A 46 -2.79 -1.70 -11.13
CA ARG A 46 -2.65 -2.48 -9.90
C ARG A 46 -2.21 -1.55 -8.78
N VAL A 47 -3.01 -1.48 -7.71
CA VAL A 47 -2.78 -0.57 -6.58
C VAL A 47 -2.46 -1.39 -5.34
N CYS A 48 -1.30 -1.13 -4.75
CA CYS A 48 -0.80 -1.82 -3.56
C CYS A 48 -0.70 -0.84 -2.40
N LEU A 49 -1.54 -1.00 -1.38
CA LEU A 49 -1.48 -0.20 -0.16
C LEU A 49 -0.37 -0.75 0.72
N LEU A 50 0.49 0.12 1.23
CA LEU A 50 1.53 -0.24 2.17
C LEU A 50 1.06 0.12 3.57
N THR A 51 1.15 -0.84 4.48
CA THR A 51 0.75 -0.68 5.88
C THR A 51 1.85 -1.18 6.80
N LYS A 52 1.91 -0.61 8.01
CA LYS A 52 2.79 -1.04 9.08
C LYS A 52 1.96 -1.50 10.26
N VAL A 53 2.24 -2.70 10.74
CA VAL A 53 1.70 -3.27 11.97
C VAL A 53 2.69 -3.00 13.10
N MET A 54 2.21 -2.32 14.14
CA MET A 54 3.02 -1.92 15.29
C MET A 54 2.47 -2.58 16.57
N PRO A 55 3.30 -3.30 17.34
CA PRO A 55 2.88 -3.77 18.66
C PRO A 55 2.71 -2.56 19.60
N VAL A 56 1.62 -2.55 20.35
CA VAL A 56 1.29 -1.51 21.35
C VAL A 56 1.44 -2.07 22.77
N ASP A 57 1.03 -3.32 22.97
CA ASP A 57 1.17 -4.09 24.21
C ASP A 57 1.24 -5.60 23.87
N VAL A 58 1.26 -6.46 24.89
CA VAL A 58 1.17 -7.91 24.73
C VAL A 58 -0.10 -8.27 23.96
N ASP A 59 0.09 -8.93 22.81
CA ASP A 59 -0.98 -9.36 21.91
C ASP A 59 -1.89 -8.21 21.41
N GLU A 60 -1.42 -6.96 21.42
CA GLU A 60 -2.19 -5.79 20.95
C GLU A 60 -1.44 -5.00 19.88
N TYR A 61 -2.10 -4.74 18.75
CA TYR A 61 -1.46 -4.19 17.54
C TYR A 61 -2.22 -2.99 16.96
N SER A 62 -1.47 -2.03 16.43
CA SER A 62 -2.00 -0.92 15.62
C SER A 62 -1.62 -1.08 14.15
N VAL A 63 -2.53 -0.72 13.25
CA VAL A 63 -2.30 -0.77 11.80
C VAL A 63 -2.24 0.66 11.26
N VAL A 64 -1.09 1.03 10.71
CA VAL A 64 -0.78 2.38 10.24
C VAL A 64 -0.61 2.38 8.72
N ALA A 65 -1.07 3.42 8.02
CA ALA A 65 -0.80 3.57 6.59
C ALA A 65 0.64 4.05 6.36
N SER A 66 1.34 3.46 5.40
CA SER A 66 2.72 3.83 5.04
C SER A 66 2.82 4.44 3.64
N GLY A 67 1.85 4.21 2.77
CA GLY A 67 1.77 4.81 1.44
C GLY A 67 1.01 3.89 0.49
N LEU A 68 1.14 4.13 -0.81
CA LEU A 68 0.71 3.16 -1.81
C LEU A 68 1.66 3.15 -3.01
N THR A 69 1.70 2.00 -3.68
CA THR A 69 2.39 1.81 -4.95
C THR A 69 1.35 1.60 -6.04
N ILE A 70 1.47 2.33 -7.14
CA ILE A 70 0.64 2.14 -8.33
C ILE A 70 1.50 1.53 -9.40
N ILE A 71 1.00 0.47 -9.99
CA ILE A 71 1.67 -0.31 -11.01
C ILE A 71 0.79 -0.25 -12.26
N VAL A 72 1.40 0.11 -13.38
CA VAL A 72 0.73 0.21 -14.67
C VAL A 72 1.67 -0.25 -15.78
N ASP A 73 1.12 -0.70 -16.90
CA ASP A 73 1.93 -1.05 -18.05
C ASP A 73 2.55 0.21 -18.70
N ARG A 74 3.77 0.05 -19.23
CA ARG A 74 4.58 1.16 -19.77
C ARG A 74 4.00 1.78 -21.03
N ASP A 75 3.19 1.04 -21.76
CA ASP A 75 2.48 1.48 -22.96
C ASP A 75 1.13 2.13 -22.66
N LYS A 76 0.74 2.24 -21.38
CA LYS A 76 -0.44 3.00 -20.97
C LYS A 76 -0.38 4.42 -21.53
N VAL A 77 -1.47 4.80 -22.20
CA VAL A 77 -1.63 6.13 -22.75
C VAL A 77 -1.58 7.17 -21.62
N PHE A 78 -0.73 8.18 -21.81
CA PHE A 78 -0.62 9.31 -20.89
C PHE A 78 -1.92 10.11 -20.89
N ASP A 79 -2.61 10.11 -19.75
CA ASP A 79 -3.85 10.82 -19.50
C ASP A 79 -3.75 11.67 -18.22
N GLU A 80 -4.80 12.45 -17.93
CA GLU A 80 -4.86 13.32 -16.75
C GLU A 80 -4.69 12.54 -15.42
N THR A 81 -5.05 11.25 -15.39
CA THR A 81 -4.89 10.41 -14.19
C THR A 81 -3.42 10.07 -14.00
N ILE A 82 -2.73 9.63 -15.05
CA ILE A 82 -1.29 9.38 -15.03
C ILE A 82 -0.51 10.64 -14.67
N GLU A 83 -0.86 11.80 -15.23
CA GLU A 83 -0.22 13.08 -14.90
C GLU A 83 -0.33 13.38 -13.39
N LYS A 84 -1.52 13.19 -12.81
CA LYS A 84 -1.75 13.37 -11.37
C LYS A 84 -0.97 12.38 -10.51
N ILE A 85 -0.89 11.12 -10.92
CA ILE A 85 -0.09 10.10 -10.25
C ILE A 85 1.38 10.55 -10.25
N MET A 86 1.92 10.92 -11.40
CA MET A 86 3.30 11.37 -11.54
C MET A 86 3.61 12.58 -10.67
N CYS A 87 2.76 13.61 -10.67
CA CYS A 87 2.97 14.82 -9.86
C CYS A 87 2.95 14.58 -8.35
N ARG A 88 2.37 13.46 -7.90
CA ARG A 88 2.26 13.09 -6.47
C ARG A 88 3.15 11.92 -6.10
N SER A 89 3.92 11.41 -7.05
CA SER A 89 4.88 10.34 -6.81
C SER A 89 6.18 10.91 -6.27
N THR A 90 6.71 10.33 -5.21
CA THR A 90 8.08 10.63 -4.76
C THR A 90 9.09 9.76 -5.50
N VAL A 91 8.68 8.58 -5.97
CA VAL A 91 9.54 7.65 -6.70
C VAL A 91 8.81 7.07 -7.90
N ILE A 92 9.53 6.99 -9.03
CA ILE A 92 9.08 6.39 -10.27
C ILE A 92 10.12 5.37 -10.71
N LYS A 93 9.75 4.10 -10.79
CA LYS A 93 10.63 3.00 -11.21
C LYS A 93 10.10 2.31 -12.44
N TYR A 94 11.01 1.89 -13.32
CA TYR A 94 10.72 1.12 -14.51
C TYR A 94 11.28 -0.29 -14.32
N GLN A 95 10.42 -1.30 -14.42
CA GLN A 95 10.83 -2.70 -14.31
C GLN A 95 10.13 -3.51 -15.40
N GLY A 96 10.91 -3.95 -16.40
CA GLY A 96 10.38 -4.62 -17.58
C GLY A 96 9.38 -3.74 -18.34
N ASN A 97 8.17 -4.26 -18.54
CA ASN A 97 7.07 -3.53 -19.20
C ASN A 97 6.17 -2.75 -18.22
N ARG A 98 6.58 -2.57 -16.96
CA ARG A 98 5.76 -1.90 -15.94
C ARG A 98 6.45 -0.66 -15.38
N VAL A 99 5.61 0.30 -15.00
CA VAL A 99 6.00 1.52 -14.29
C VAL A 99 5.38 1.48 -12.91
N PHE A 100 6.20 1.78 -11.90
CA PHE A 100 5.85 1.77 -10.49
C PHE A 100 5.94 3.18 -9.96
N PHE A 101 4.86 3.64 -9.34
CA PHE A 101 4.74 4.97 -8.76
C PHE A 101 4.52 4.82 -7.26
N TYR A 102 5.47 5.26 -6.44
CA TYR A 102 5.26 5.32 -5.01
C TYR A 102 4.64 6.66 -4.62
N ILE A 103 3.49 6.59 -3.95
CA ILE A 103 2.71 7.72 -3.47
C ILE A 103 2.79 7.76 -1.94
N PRO A 104 3.27 8.86 -1.34
CA PRO A 104 3.32 9.00 0.11
C PRO A 104 1.93 9.10 0.73
N VAL A 105 1.85 8.81 2.04
CA VAL A 105 0.58 8.77 2.82
C VAL A 105 -0.28 10.02 2.62
N GLU A 106 0.33 11.21 2.52
CA GLU A 106 -0.36 12.49 2.37
C GLU A 106 -1.25 12.58 1.10
N TYR A 107 -0.90 11.86 0.03
CA TYR A 107 -1.70 11.81 -1.21
C TYR A 107 -2.43 10.48 -1.41
N MET A 108 -2.18 9.49 -0.56
CA MET A 108 -2.69 8.12 -0.67
C MET A 108 -4.20 8.07 -0.89
N LEU A 109 -4.99 8.72 -0.03
CA LEU A 109 -6.45 8.68 -0.12
C LEU A 109 -6.99 9.34 -1.40
N TYR A 110 -6.40 10.48 -1.80
CA TYR A 110 -6.80 11.20 -3.00
C TYR A 110 -6.57 10.35 -4.24
N ILE A 111 -5.36 9.80 -4.38
CA ILE A 111 -4.99 8.99 -5.55
C ILE A 111 -5.76 7.67 -5.56
N TYR A 112 -5.89 7.00 -4.42
CA TYR A 112 -6.67 5.76 -4.32
C TYR A 112 -8.10 5.94 -4.80
N ASN A 113 -8.80 6.99 -4.33
CA ASN A 113 -10.18 7.26 -4.75
C ASN A 113 -10.26 7.64 -6.23
N LYS A 114 -9.26 8.32 -6.78
CA LYS A 114 -9.23 8.67 -8.21
C LYS A 114 -9.17 7.42 -9.10
N ILE A 115 -8.49 6.37 -8.64
CA ILE A 115 -8.22 5.15 -9.42
C ILE A 115 -9.26 4.05 -9.14
N CYS A 116 -9.63 3.83 -7.88
CA CYS A 116 -10.37 2.64 -7.44
C CYS A 116 -11.84 2.87 -7.05
N SER A 117 -12.36 4.11 -7.09
CA SER A 117 -13.70 4.43 -6.56
C SER A 117 -14.88 3.80 -7.30
N SER A 118 -14.73 3.45 -8.57
CA SER A 118 -15.80 2.85 -9.40
C SER A 118 -15.88 1.32 -9.31
N ILE A 119 -15.06 0.68 -8.47
CA ILE A 119 -14.88 -0.78 -8.49
C ILE A 119 -15.42 -1.41 -7.21
N GLU A 120 -16.59 -2.03 -7.33
CA GLU A 120 -17.37 -2.58 -6.21
C GLU A 120 -16.71 -3.80 -5.54
N ASN A 121 -15.98 -4.63 -6.30
CA ASN A 121 -15.36 -5.83 -5.73
C ASN A 121 -13.95 -5.54 -5.20
N LYS A 122 -13.84 -5.40 -3.87
CA LYS A 122 -12.58 -5.14 -3.16
C LYS A 122 -11.93 -6.45 -2.72
N ARG A 123 -11.36 -7.21 -3.65
CA ARG A 123 -10.52 -8.36 -3.31
C ARG A 123 -9.06 -7.92 -3.23
N TYR A 124 -8.44 -8.11 -2.07
CA TYR A 124 -7.03 -7.82 -1.84
C TYR A 124 -6.21 -9.11 -1.85
N GLU A 125 -5.04 -9.03 -2.48
CA GLU A 125 -3.91 -9.91 -2.24
C GLU A 125 -3.09 -9.30 -1.09
N ILE A 126 -2.92 -10.05 0.00
CA ILE A 126 -2.21 -9.59 1.20
C ILE A 126 -0.90 -10.36 1.27
N ARG A 127 0.21 -9.64 1.45
CA ARG A 127 1.52 -10.25 1.64
C ARG A 127 2.39 -9.43 2.57
N SER A 128 3.23 -10.12 3.33
CA SER A 128 4.33 -9.50 4.04
C SER A 128 5.40 -8.98 3.08
N ILE A 129 6.04 -7.86 3.44
CA ILE A 129 7.21 -7.32 2.73
C ILE A 129 8.36 -7.09 3.69
N SER A 130 9.58 -7.30 3.23
CA SER A 130 10.79 -7.00 4.00
C SER A 130 11.07 -5.50 4.04
N ASP A 131 11.87 -5.07 5.01
CA ASP A 131 12.32 -3.67 5.08
C ASP A 131 13.14 -3.29 3.83
N GLU A 132 13.96 -4.21 3.31
CA GLU A 132 14.74 -4.00 2.08
C GLU A 132 13.81 -3.80 0.87
N ASP A 133 12.78 -4.62 0.72
CA ASP A 133 11.79 -4.47 -0.36
C ASP A 133 11.02 -3.15 -0.22
N LEU A 134 10.67 -2.75 1.00
CA LEU A 134 10.02 -1.47 1.26
C LEU A 134 10.91 -0.29 0.85
N LEU A 135 12.17 -0.27 1.29
CA LEU A 135 13.17 0.75 0.92
C LEU A 135 13.34 0.82 -0.60
N ASN A 136 13.40 -0.35 -1.24
CA ASN A 136 13.41 -0.47 -2.68
C ASN A 136 12.12 0.04 -3.34
N GLN A 137 10.95 0.05 -2.69
CA GLN A 137 9.76 0.68 -3.26
C GLN A 137 9.78 2.20 -3.07
N ILE A 138 10.16 2.67 -1.88
CA ILE A 138 10.10 4.10 -1.50
C ILE A 138 11.32 4.91 -1.92
N GLY A 139 12.33 4.26 -2.51
CA GLY A 139 13.52 4.88 -3.11
C GLY A 139 14.48 5.48 -2.11
N GLU A 140 14.46 5.03 -0.86
CA GLU A 140 15.51 5.30 0.11
C GLU A 140 16.64 4.31 -0.15
N GLU A 141 17.79 4.80 -0.65
CA GLU A 141 19.01 4.00 -0.70
C GLU A 141 19.44 3.67 0.73
N ASN A 142 19.92 2.43 0.95
CA ASN A 142 20.58 2.07 2.20
C ASN A 142 21.81 2.97 2.40
N ASP A 143 21.67 4.05 3.15
CA ASP A 143 22.80 4.79 3.72
C ASP A 143 23.46 3.88 4.77
N SER A 144 24.27 2.96 4.25
CA SER A 144 25.16 2.11 5.02
C SER A 144 26.35 2.97 5.42
N PHE A 145 26.31 3.55 6.63
CA PHE A 145 27.48 4.13 7.30
C PHE A 145 28.11 3.12 8.26
#